data_AF-A0A6J1WBH3-F1
#
_entry.id   AF-A0A6J1WBH3-F1
#
_cell.length_a   1.000
_cell.length_b   1.000
_cell.length_c   1.000
_cell.angle_alpha   90.00
_cell.angle_beta   90.00
_cell.angle_gamma   90.00
#
_symmetry.space_group_name_H-M   'P 1'
#
loop_
_entity.id
_entity.type
_entity.pdbx_description
1 polymer ?
#
loop_
_entity_poly.entity_id
_entity_poly.type
_entity_poly.pdbx_seq_one_letter_code
_entity_poly.pdbx_strand_id
1 'polypeptide(L)'
;MHAGAGPGQDKNIWLSLIDMLRKKDHLPVVAFTFSRNRCDENASMLTTVDLTTTTEKSEIHVFFQKCISRLKGTDRQLPQVLHMVDLLKRGIGVHHSGILPILKEVVEMLFSKGLVK
;
A
#
# COMPACT_ATOMS: atom_id res chain seq x y z
N MET A 1 10.50 3.07 -28.44
CA MET A 1 10.77 3.34 -27.01
C MET A 1 9.82 4.43 -26.57
N HIS A 2 8.70 4.11 -25.91
CA HIS A 2 7.82 5.15 -25.36
C HIS A 2 8.52 5.75 -24.14
N ALA A 3 8.85 7.03 -24.20
CA ALA A 3 9.25 7.79 -23.02
C ALA A 3 8.13 7.65 -21.98
N GLY A 4 8.45 7.12 -20.80
CA GLY A 4 7.52 7.05 -19.69
C GLY A 4 6.99 8.44 -19.36
N ALA A 5 5.71 8.53 -19.02
CA ALA A 5 5.12 9.74 -18.49
C ALA A 5 5.95 10.25 -17.28
N GLY A 6 6.11 11.57 -17.17
CA GLY A 6 6.88 12.17 -16.08
C GLY A 6 6.21 11.94 -14.71
N PRO A 7 6.95 12.05 -13.59
CA PRO A 7 6.44 11.72 -12.25
C PRO A 7 5.12 12.42 -11.87
N GLY A 8 4.93 13.68 -12.29
CA GLY A 8 3.69 14.43 -12.04
C GLY A 8 2.50 13.96 -12.88
N GLN A 9 2.74 13.42 -14.06
CA GLN A 9 1.70 12.86 -14.93
C GLN A 9 1.23 11.50 -14.40
N ASP A 10 2.16 10.66 -13.92
CA ASP A 10 1.85 9.37 -13.29
C ASP A 10 0.94 9.55 -12.06
N LYS A 11 1.23 10.53 -11.19
CA LYS A 11 0.39 10.83 -10.02
C LYS A 11 -1.07 11.11 -10.40
N ASN A 12 -1.32 12.01 -11.35
CA ASN A 12 -2.68 12.39 -11.74
C ASN A 12 -3.46 11.23 -12.37
N ILE A 13 -2.77 10.36 -13.11
CA ILE A 13 -3.36 9.15 -13.69
C ILE A 13 -3.84 8.23 -12.56
N TRP A 14 -3.00 7.94 -11.57
CA TRP A 14 -3.39 7.07 -10.46
C TRP A 14 -4.55 7.64 -9.64
N LEU A 15 -4.51 8.92 -9.30
CA LEU A 15 -5.58 9.57 -8.54
C LEU A 15 -6.92 9.47 -9.27
N SER A 16 -6.92 9.75 -10.58
CA SER A 16 -8.12 9.68 -11.42
C SER A 16 -8.64 8.24 -11.55
N LEU A 17 -7.73 7.27 -11.71
CA LEU A 17 -8.07 5.85 -11.82
C LEU A 17 -8.70 5.32 -10.53
N ILE A 18 -8.08 5.59 -9.38
CA ILE A 18 -8.57 5.15 -8.07
C ILE A 18 -9.94 5.77 -7.77
N ASP A 19 -10.12 7.06 -8.02
CA ASP A 19 -11.42 7.74 -7.82
C ASP A 19 -12.51 7.15 -8.71
N MET A 20 -12.21 6.87 -9.98
CA MET A 20 -13.14 6.23 -10.91
C MET A 20 -13.54 4.81 -10.45
N LEU A 21 -12.59 3.98 -10.04
CA LEU A 21 -12.86 2.63 -9.54
C LEU A 21 -13.66 2.65 -8.24
N ARG A 22 -13.34 3.58 -7.33
CA ARG A 22 -14.08 3.79 -6.08
C ARG A 22 -15.54 4.16 -6.35
N LYS A 23 -15.80 5.12 -7.25
CA LYS A 23 -17.16 5.57 -7.59
C LYS A 23 -18.02 4.49 -8.26
N LYS A 24 -17.39 3.46 -8.82
CA LYS A 24 -18.07 2.32 -9.47
C LYS A 24 -18.17 1.08 -8.59
N ASP A 25 -17.77 1.15 -7.31
CA ASP A 25 -17.66 -0.01 -6.43
C ASP A 25 -16.85 -1.17 -7.07
N HIS A 26 -15.70 -0.84 -7.66
CA HIS A 26 -14.78 -1.81 -8.30
C HIS A 26 -13.48 -1.98 -7.51
N LEU A 27 -13.48 -1.65 -6.23
CA LEU A 27 -12.42 -2.00 -5.30
C LEU A 27 -12.75 -3.36 -4.64
N PRO A 28 -11.76 -4.23 -4.39
CA PRO A 28 -10.34 -3.95 -4.49
C PRO A 28 -9.76 -4.09 -5.91
N VAL A 29 -8.61 -3.45 -6.17
CA VAL A 29 -7.86 -3.55 -7.44
C VAL A 29 -6.38 -3.89 -7.22
N VAL A 30 -5.83 -4.73 -8.10
CA VAL A 30 -4.39 -5.03 -8.14
C VAL A 30 -3.78 -4.42 -9.38
N ALA A 31 -2.78 -3.56 -9.20
CA ALA A 31 -2.11 -2.90 -10.32
C ALA A 31 -0.69 -3.43 -10.50
N PHE A 32 -0.45 -4.10 -11.63
CA PHE A 32 0.83 -4.73 -11.92
C PHE A 32 1.85 -3.71 -12.45
N THR A 33 2.86 -3.41 -11.63
CA THR A 33 4.00 -2.56 -12.00
C THR A 33 5.27 -3.41 -12.06
N PHE A 34 5.91 -3.49 -13.23
CA PHE A 34 7.08 -4.37 -13.45
C PHE A 34 8.43 -3.75 -13.03
N SER A 35 8.44 -2.94 -11.96
CA SER A 35 9.65 -2.39 -11.35
C SER A 35 9.42 -2.17 -9.87
N ARG A 36 10.31 -2.73 -9.03
CA ARG A 36 10.24 -2.59 -7.56
C ARG A 36 10.17 -1.13 -7.14
N ASN A 37 11.11 -0.33 -7.65
CA ASN A 37 11.19 1.10 -7.35
C ASN A 37 9.92 1.83 -7.77
N ARG A 38 9.38 1.51 -8.96
CA ARG A 38 8.13 2.15 -9.40
C ARG A 38 6.93 1.74 -8.55
N CYS A 39 6.89 0.53 -7.99
CA CYS A 39 5.84 0.16 -7.03
C CYS A 39 5.86 1.08 -5.81
N ASP A 40 7.04 1.29 -5.21
CA ASP A 40 7.23 2.16 -4.06
C ASP A 40 6.92 3.63 -4.38
N GLU A 41 7.39 4.12 -5.53
CA GLU A 41 7.15 5.49 -6.01
C GLU A 41 5.66 5.74 -6.28
N ASN A 42 4.99 4.85 -7.01
CA ASN A 42 3.56 4.96 -7.30
C ASN A 42 2.75 5.05 -6.01
N ALA A 43 3.03 4.18 -5.03
CA ALA A 43 2.34 4.20 -3.74
C ALA A 43 2.63 5.47 -2.93
N SER A 44 3.89 5.93 -2.96
CA SER A 44 4.32 7.16 -2.27
C SER A 44 3.68 8.42 -2.84
N MET A 45 3.29 8.43 -4.12
CA MET A 45 2.58 9.56 -4.74
C MET A 45 1.13 9.72 -4.28
N LEU A 46 0.53 8.67 -3.69
CA LEU A 46 -0.87 8.60 -3.28
C LEU A 46 -1.14 9.16 -1.88
N THR A 47 -0.39 10.18 -1.45
CA THR A 47 -0.47 10.71 -0.07
C THR A 47 -1.86 11.20 0.35
N THR A 48 -2.70 11.62 -0.61
CA THR A 48 -4.05 12.14 -0.36
C THR A 48 -5.15 11.08 -0.46
N VAL A 49 -4.80 9.84 -0.83
CA VAL A 49 -5.77 8.75 -0.99
C VAL A 49 -5.97 8.06 0.35
N ASP A 50 -7.24 7.99 0.77
CA ASP A 50 -7.68 7.24 1.93
C ASP A 50 -8.93 6.41 1.58
N LEU A 51 -8.76 5.09 1.58
CA LEU A 51 -9.77 4.11 1.18
C LEU A 51 -10.33 3.32 2.38
N THR A 52 -9.99 3.75 3.59
CA THR A 52 -10.34 3.06 4.84
C THR A 52 -11.18 3.95 5.75
N THR A 53 -12.10 3.33 6.46
CA THR A 53 -12.85 3.92 7.57
C THR A 53 -11.99 3.94 8.84
N THR A 54 -12.42 4.71 9.85
CA THR A 54 -11.78 4.73 11.18
C THR A 54 -11.72 3.34 11.82
N THR A 55 -12.76 2.52 11.62
CA THR A 55 -12.80 1.15 12.13
C THR A 55 -11.78 0.27 11.44
N GLU A 56 -11.72 0.31 10.10
CA GLU A 56 -10.72 -0.45 9.32
C GLU A 56 -9.29 -0.03 9.67
N LYS A 57 -9.03 1.27 9.82
CA LYS A 57 -7.73 1.80 10.30
C LYS A 57 -7.31 1.20 11.64
N SER A 58 -8.27 1.09 12.56
CA SER A 58 -8.02 0.53 13.89
C SER A 58 -7.72 -0.97 13.81
N GLU A 59 -8.48 -1.73 13.00
CA GLU A 59 -8.21 -3.14 12.77
C GLU A 59 -6.83 -3.35 12.13
N ILE A 60 -6.51 -2.59 11.07
CA ILE A 60 -5.21 -2.63 10.40
C ILE A 60 -4.10 -2.33 11.39
N HIS A 61 -4.26 -1.30 12.23
CA HIS A 61 -3.24 -0.93 13.21
C HIS A 61 -2.98 -2.05 14.21
N VAL A 62 -4.02 -2.60 14.84
CA VAL A 62 -3.89 -3.68 15.82
C VAL A 62 -3.27 -4.93 15.18
N PHE A 63 -3.74 -5.29 13.98
CA PHE A 63 -3.21 -6.43 13.23
C PHE A 63 -1.74 -6.26 12.86
N PHE A 64 -1.37 -5.09 12.33
CA PHE A 64 0.01 -4.78 11.96
C PHE A 64 0.92 -4.85 13.18
N GLN A 65 0.55 -4.19 14.29
CA GLN A 65 1.32 -4.22 15.54
C GLN A 65 1.51 -5.64 16.08
N LYS A 66 0.47 -6.47 16.02
CA LYS A 66 0.57 -7.90 16.39
C LYS A 66 1.60 -8.62 15.52
N CYS A 67 1.58 -8.42 14.21
CA CYS A 67 2.52 -9.08 13.30
C CYS A 67 3.96 -8.63 13.53
N ILE A 68 4.20 -7.31 13.58
CA ILE A 68 5.56 -6.77 13.75
C ILE A 68 6.11 -6.93 15.17
N SER A 69 5.28 -7.28 16.16
CA SER A 69 5.75 -7.62 17.50
C SER A 69 6.75 -8.79 17.51
N ARG A 70 6.76 -9.62 16.45
CA ARG A 70 7.72 -10.72 16.24
C ARG A 70 9.10 -10.25 15.80
N LEU A 71 9.23 -9.02 15.29
CA LEU A 71 10.50 -8.40 14.94
C LEU A 71 11.25 -7.96 16.21
N LYS A 72 12.57 -8.13 16.21
CA LYS A 72 13.45 -7.85 17.37
C LYS A 72 14.04 -6.44 17.27
N GLY A 73 14.22 -5.80 18.43
CA GLY A 73 14.98 -4.56 18.55
C GLY A 73 14.56 -3.46 17.57
N THR A 74 15.54 -2.93 16.84
CA THR A 74 15.40 -1.81 15.91
C THR A 74 14.72 -2.16 14.60
N ASP A 75 14.46 -3.45 14.30
CA ASP A 75 13.84 -3.87 13.03
C ASP A 75 12.45 -3.26 12.83
N ARG A 76 11.73 -3.00 13.92
CA ARG A 76 10.42 -2.32 13.89
C ARG A 76 10.49 -0.87 13.43
N GLN A 77 11.67 -0.26 13.51
CA GLN A 77 11.94 1.13 13.13
C GLN A 77 12.55 1.24 11.74
N LEU A 78 12.67 0.14 11.00
CA LEU A 78 13.15 0.18 9.62
C LEU A 78 12.22 1.07 8.77
N PRO A 79 12.76 1.92 7.88
CA PRO A 79 11.96 2.81 7.04
C PRO A 79 10.83 2.10 6.28
N GLN A 80 11.08 0.87 5.81
CA GLN A 80 10.07 0.08 5.10
C GLN A 80 8.89 -0.34 6.00
N VAL A 81 9.14 -0.62 7.29
CA VAL A 81 8.08 -0.96 8.26
C VAL A 81 7.19 0.25 8.52
N LEU A 82 7.82 1.41 8.74
CA LEU A 82 7.12 2.68 8.99
C LEU A 82 6.34 3.15 7.77
N HIS A 83 6.90 2.99 6.57
CA HIS A 83 6.23 3.33 5.32
C HIS A 83 5.05 2.40 5.04
N MET A 84 5.23 1.08 5.22
CA MET A 84 4.18 0.09 4.98
C MET A 84 2.97 0.30 5.91
N VAL A 85 3.17 0.62 7.19
CA VAL A 85 2.03 0.86 8.10
C VAL A 85 1.24 2.12 7.72
N ASP A 86 1.91 3.16 7.22
CA ASP A 86 1.23 4.36 6.72
C ASP A 86 0.35 4.05 5.50
N LEU A 87 0.90 3.31 4.53
CA LEU A 87 0.17 2.88 3.34
C LEU A 87 -1.04 1.99 3.71
N LEU A 88 -0.81 0.96 4.53
CA LEU A 88 -1.84 0.01 4.91
C LEU A 88 -2.98 0.69 5.66
N LYS A 89 -2.69 1.66 6.54
CA LYS A 89 -3.70 2.48 7.22
C LYS A 89 -4.54 3.33 6.28
N ARG A 90 -4.16 3.49 5.02
CA ARG A 90 -4.95 4.17 3.98
C ARG A 90 -5.61 3.19 3.01
N GLY A 91 -5.44 1.88 3.25
CA GLY A 91 -5.95 0.81 2.42
C GLY A 91 -5.08 0.50 1.21
N ILE A 92 -3.83 0.98 1.17
CA ILE A 92 -2.90 0.77 0.06
C ILE A 92 -1.83 -0.24 0.49
N GLY A 93 -1.54 -1.22 -0.36
CA GLY A 93 -0.46 -2.19 -0.16
C GLY A 93 0.54 -2.18 -1.31
N VAL A 94 1.80 -2.48 -1.01
CA VAL A 94 2.85 -2.72 -2.01
C VAL A 94 3.38 -4.15 -1.83
N HIS A 95 3.60 -4.87 -2.92
CA HIS A 95 4.10 -6.25 -2.88
C HIS A 95 5.11 -6.50 -4.00
N HIS A 96 6.36 -6.74 -3.63
CA HIS A 96 7.42 -7.16 -4.54
C HIS A 96 8.56 -7.84 -3.78
N SER A 97 9.51 -8.45 -4.52
CA SER A 97 10.62 -9.22 -3.95
C SER A 97 11.63 -8.41 -3.10
N GLY A 98 11.49 -7.09 -3.03
CA GLY A 98 12.32 -6.23 -2.18
C GLY A 98 11.74 -5.99 -0.78
N ILE A 99 10.50 -6.43 -0.54
CA ILE A 99 9.80 -6.25 0.72
C ILE A 99 10.15 -7.37 1.70
N LEU A 100 10.34 -7.03 2.96
CA LEU A 100 10.56 -7.99 4.05
C LEU A 100 9.45 -9.06 4.04
N PRO A 101 9.78 -10.36 4.13
CA PRO A 101 8.79 -11.44 4.05
C PRO A 101 7.58 -11.24 4.97
N ILE A 102 7.81 -10.83 6.22
CA ILE A 102 6.75 -10.55 7.19
C ILE A 102 5.79 -9.45 6.74
N LEU A 103 6.29 -8.42 6.04
CA LEU A 103 5.45 -7.33 5.54
C LEU A 103 4.64 -7.78 4.32
N LYS A 104 5.19 -8.65 3.46
CA LYS A 104 4.43 -9.26 2.36
C LYS A 104 3.26 -10.09 2.88
N GLU A 105 3.51 -10.94 3.88
CA GLU A 105 2.46 -11.73 4.53
C GLU A 105 1.37 -10.82 5.13
N VAL A 106 1.75 -9.71 5.76
CA VAL A 106 0.80 -8.72 6.29
C VAL A 106 -0.07 -8.12 5.18
N VAL A 107 0.54 -7.70 4.06
CA VAL A 107 -0.20 -7.17 2.90
C VAL A 107 -1.17 -8.22 2.34
N GLU A 108 -0.72 -9.46 2.16
CA GLU A 108 -1.54 -10.57 1.65
C GLU A 108 -2.74 -10.87 2.58
N MET A 109 -2.52 -10.88 3.90
CA MET A 109 -3.59 -11.12 4.87
C MET A 109 -4.59 -9.97 4.93
N LEU A 110 -4.12 -8.71 4.90
CA LEU A 110 -5.01 -7.54 4.91
C LEU A 110 -5.79 -7.41 3.59
N PHE A 111 -5.20 -7.77 2.45
CA PHE A 111 -5.90 -7.88 1.17
C PHE A 111 -6.99 -8.95 1.21
N SER A 112 -6.67 -10.14 1.74
CA SER A 112 -7.65 -11.24 1.89
C SER A 112 -8.81 -10.89 2.83
N LYS A 113 -8.60 -9.96 3.78
CA LYS A 113 -9.62 -9.40 4.67
C LYS A 113 -10.42 -8.25 4.06
N GLY A 114 -10.08 -7.82 2.84
CA GLY A 114 -10.70 -6.66 2.19
C GLY A 114 -10.31 -5.31 2.82
N LEU A 115 -9.23 -5.25 3.60
CA LEU A 115 -8.75 -4.01 4.24
C LEU A 115 -7.74 -3.25 3.37
N VAL A 116 -7.00 -3.96 2.51
CA VAL A 116 -6.31 -3.37 1.35
C VAL A 116 -7.28 -3.36 0.18
N LYS A 117 -7.39 -2.21 -0.48
CA LYS A 117 -8.33 -1.91 -1.56
C LYS A 117 -7.61 -1.83 -2.90
#